data_AF-A0A354HYS4-F1
#
_entry.id   AF-A0A354HYS4-F1
#
_cell.length_a   1.000
_cell.length_b   1.000
_cell.length_c   1.000
_cell.angle_alpha   90.00
_cell.angle_beta   90.00
_cell.angle_gamma   90.00
#
_symmetry.space_group_name_H-M   'P 1'
#
loop_
_entity.id
_entity.type
_entity.pdbx_description
1 polymer ?
#
loop_
_entity_poly.entity_id
_entity_poly.type
_entity_poly.pdbx_seq_one_letter_code
_entity_poly.pdbx_strand_id
1 'polypeptide(L)'
;MTYTLSLNNILDTLYAMAALHTLTTDSPEPILDPDRSGPVRLIVRNAFADVCLRLVHHIVDCNLDGETSSTDNSETPPTDDSDIMMSLTLALPRDFNPSMHGVLRRNLEQAVALTALATILFSQNDTDRAETTLATASGHISAASSLLTARKYTPIRWI
;
A
#
# COMPACT_ATOMS: atom_id res chain seq x y z
N MET A 1 13.95 1.44 10.59
CA MET A 1 13.98 0.16 9.85
C MET A 1 13.38 0.39 8.49
N THR A 2 14.05 -0.02 7.42
CA THR A 2 13.57 0.19 6.04
C THR A 2 12.85 -1.05 5.54
N TYR A 3 11.67 -0.84 4.96
CA TYR A 3 10.85 -1.85 4.34
C TYR A 3 10.78 -1.55 2.85
N THR A 4 11.14 -2.53 2.04
CA THR A 4 11.05 -2.45 0.58
C THR A 4 9.89 -3.30 0.10
N LEU A 5 8.99 -2.69 -0.65
CA LEU A 5 7.79 -3.29 -1.21
C LEU A 5 7.93 -3.37 -2.72
N SER A 6 7.83 -4.60 -3.24
CA SER A 6 7.86 -4.88 -4.68
C SER A 6 6.54 -4.45 -5.32
N LEU A 7 6.63 -3.68 -6.40
CA LEU A 7 5.45 -3.30 -7.18
C LEU A 7 4.78 -4.52 -7.76
N ASN A 8 5.53 -5.48 -8.30
CA ASN A 8 4.98 -6.71 -8.87
C ASN A 8 4.21 -7.53 -7.82
N ASN A 9 4.73 -7.68 -6.60
CA ASN A 9 4.00 -8.39 -5.53
C ASN A 9 2.67 -7.69 -5.15
N ILE A 10 2.66 -6.35 -5.18
CA ILE A 10 1.45 -5.57 -4.91
C ILE A 10 0.46 -5.70 -6.07
N LEU A 11 0.94 -5.67 -7.32
CA LEU A 11 0.12 -5.91 -8.50
C LEU A 11 -0.51 -7.29 -8.47
N ASP A 12 0.25 -8.35 -8.19
CA ASP A 12 -0.26 -9.72 -8.07
C ASP A 12 -1.36 -9.81 -7.01
N THR A 13 -1.15 -9.15 -5.87
CA THR A 13 -2.16 -9.05 -4.81
C THR A 13 -3.42 -8.32 -5.31
N LEU A 14 -3.26 -7.21 -6.01
CA LEU A 14 -4.36 -6.40 -6.54
C LEU A 14 -5.15 -7.16 -7.62
N TYR A 15 -4.48 -7.86 -8.54
CA TYR A 15 -5.12 -8.70 -9.55
C TYR A 15 -5.88 -9.87 -8.91
N ALA A 16 -5.30 -10.51 -7.88
CA ALA A 16 -5.99 -11.58 -7.15
C ALA A 16 -7.25 -11.07 -6.43
N MET A 17 -7.18 -9.89 -5.79
CA MET A 17 -8.34 -9.25 -5.14
C MET A 17 -9.41 -8.87 -6.16
N ALA A 18 -9.02 -8.25 -7.27
CA ALA A 18 -9.94 -7.89 -8.35
C ALA A 18 -10.62 -9.13 -8.95
N ALA A 19 -9.89 -10.21 -9.19
CA ALA A 19 -10.46 -11.47 -9.68
C ALA A 19 -11.46 -12.07 -8.70
N LEU A 20 -11.14 -12.11 -7.39
CA LEU A 20 -12.07 -12.59 -6.36
C LEU A 20 -13.36 -11.77 -6.38
N HIS A 21 -13.22 -10.46 -6.50
CA HIS A 21 -14.32 -9.52 -6.61
C HIS A 21 -15.21 -9.79 -7.82
N THR A 22 -14.65 -10.02 -9.01
CA THR A 22 -15.38 -10.41 -10.22
C THR A 22 -16.11 -11.76 -10.04
N LEU A 23 -15.51 -12.72 -9.33
CA LEU A 23 -16.13 -14.03 -9.06
C LEU A 23 -17.33 -13.94 -8.09
N THR A 24 -17.39 -12.90 -7.26
CA THR A 24 -18.49 -12.69 -6.30
C THR A 24 -19.67 -11.92 -6.87
N THR A 25 -19.62 -11.48 -8.13
CA THR A 25 -20.67 -10.69 -8.79
C THR A 25 -21.43 -11.49 -9.83
N ASP A 26 -22.72 -11.22 -9.98
CA ASP A 26 -23.61 -11.90 -10.94
C ASP A 26 -23.30 -11.56 -12.42
N SER A 27 -22.52 -10.50 -12.67
CA SER A 27 -22.05 -10.10 -14.00
C SER A 27 -20.52 -9.95 -13.99
N PRO A 28 -19.78 -11.00 -14.39
CA PRO A 28 -18.34 -11.07 -14.20
C PRO A 28 -17.59 -10.33 -15.31
N GLU A 29 -17.66 -9.01 -15.32
CA GLU A 29 -16.71 -8.19 -16.10
C GLU A 29 -15.38 -8.05 -15.32
N PRO A 30 -14.23 -8.22 -15.98
CA PRO A 30 -12.93 -8.02 -15.34
C PRO A 30 -12.79 -6.57 -14.88
N ILE A 31 -12.51 -6.36 -13.59
CA ILE A 31 -12.25 -5.03 -13.04
C ILE A 31 -10.96 -4.43 -13.63
N LEU A 32 -9.99 -5.30 -13.96
CA LEU A 32 -8.69 -4.89 -14.47
C LEU A 32 -8.51 -5.42 -15.89
N ASP A 33 -8.13 -4.51 -16.78
CA ASP A 33 -7.73 -4.82 -18.14
C ASP A 33 -6.20 -5.10 -18.16
N PRO A 34 -5.76 -6.31 -18.50
CA PRO A 34 -4.34 -6.65 -18.54
C PRO A 34 -3.55 -5.79 -19.55
N ASP A 35 -4.20 -5.26 -20.58
CA ASP A 35 -3.58 -4.38 -21.57
C ASP A 35 -3.33 -2.96 -21.01
N ARG A 36 -3.87 -2.63 -19.83
CA ARG A 36 -3.72 -1.34 -19.13
C ARG A 36 -2.79 -1.42 -17.92
N SER A 37 -1.81 -2.30 -17.96
CA SER A 37 -0.84 -2.49 -16.86
C SER A 37 -0.07 -1.21 -16.49
N GLY A 38 0.23 -0.33 -17.45
CA GLY A 38 0.92 0.95 -17.21
C GLY A 38 0.17 1.89 -16.26
N PRO A 39 -1.07 2.29 -16.58
CA PRO A 39 -1.92 3.06 -15.66
C PRO A 39 -2.10 2.42 -14.28
N VAL A 40 -2.27 1.09 -14.22
CA VAL A 40 -2.44 0.37 -12.94
C VAL A 40 -1.18 0.48 -12.07
N ARG A 41 0.02 0.36 -12.67
CA ARG A 41 1.30 0.58 -11.96
C ARG A 41 1.37 1.99 -11.33
N LEU A 42 0.93 3.02 -12.04
CA LEU A 42 0.89 4.39 -11.53
C LEU A 42 -0.10 4.55 -10.38
N ILE A 43 -1.29 3.93 -10.47
CA ILE A 43 -2.28 3.93 -9.39
C ILE A 43 -1.70 3.27 -8.12
N VAL A 44 -0.97 2.16 -8.26
CA VAL A 44 -0.33 1.49 -7.12
C VAL A 44 0.74 2.38 -6.47
N ARG A 45 1.53 3.11 -7.26
CA ARG A 45 2.51 4.08 -6.72
C ARG A 45 1.82 5.21 -5.95
N ASN A 46 0.74 5.77 -6.50
CA ASN A 46 -0.04 6.80 -5.79
C ASN A 46 -0.65 6.25 -4.50
N ALA A 47 -1.19 5.03 -4.53
CA ALA A 47 -1.72 4.37 -3.35
C ALA A 47 -0.63 4.13 -2.28
N PHE A 48 0.61 3.87 -2.69
CA PHE A 48 1.74 3.79 -1.76
C PHE A 48 2.00 5.14 -1.08
N ALA A 49 2.02 6.23 -1.84
CA ALA A 49 2.17 7.57 -1.27
C ALA A 49 1.04 7.90 -0.27
N ASP A 50 -0.21 7.54 -0.59
CA ASP A 50 -1.35 7.73 0.30
C ASP A 50 -1.22 6.93 1.60
N VAL A 51 -0.78 5.67 1.52
CA VAL A 51 -0.51 4.85 2.70
C VAL A 51 0.61 5.47 3.55
N CYS A 52 1.66 6.00 2.92
CA CYS A 52 2.73 6.71 3.62
C CYS A 52 2.19 7.95 4.35
N LEU A 53 1.38 8.78 3.69
CA LEU A 53 0.76 9.95 4.32
C LEU A 53 -0.09 9.57 5.54
N ARG A 54 -0.81 8.45 5.48
CA ARG A 54 -1.61 7.95 6.62
C ARG A 54 -0.76 7.41 7.78
N LEU A 55 0.50 7.09 7.53
CA LEU A 55 1.47 6.63 8.54
C LEU A 55 2.54 7.68 8.86
N VAL A 56 2.36 8.94 8.44
CA VAL A 56 3.39 9.99 8.47
C VAL A 56 4.10 10.14 9.82
N HIS A 57 3.38 9.97 10.93
CA HIS A 57 3.96 10.08 12.28
C HIS A 57 4.98 8.99 12.63
N HIS A 58 4.99 7.89 11.89
CA HIS A 58 5.91 6.77 12.06
C HIS A 58 6.99 6.71 10.98
N ILE A 59 6.88 7.53 9.94
CA ILE A 59 7.81 7.54 8.80
C ILE A 59 8.96 8.49 9.08
N VAL A 60 10.17 7.97 8.93
CA VAL A 60 11.42 8.75 8.93
C VAL A 60 11.74 9.21 7.51
N ASP A 61 11.51 8.34 6.52
CA ASP A 61 11.81 8.58 5.11
C ASP A 61 10.97 7.66 4.23
N CYS A 62 10.69 8.05 2.99
CA CYS A 62 10.04 7.19 1.99
C CYS A 62 10.52 7.54 0.58
N ASN A 63 10.67 6.52 -0.25
CA ASN A 63 11.11 6.66 -1.64
C ASN A 63 10.16 5.89 -2.56
N LEU A 64 9.55 6.61 -3.49
CA LEU A 64 8.90 6.06 -4.66
C LEU A 64 9.95 5.99 -5.78
N ASP A 65 10.51 4.81 -5.98
CA ASP A 65 11.51 4.52 -7.00
C ASP A 65 11.25 5.28 -8.32
N GLY A 66 12.16 6.19 -8.66
CA GLY A 66 12.06 7.10 -9.81
C GLY A 66 11.87 8.59 -9.49
N GLU A 67 11.65 9.02 -8.25
CA GLU A 67 11.77 10.45 -7.87
C GLU A 67 13.25 10.85 -7.64
N THR A 68 14.17 10.43 -8.52
CA THR A 68 15.39 11.21 -8.69
C THR A 68 15.01 12.47 -9.42
N SER A 69 15.42 13.64 -8.92
CA SER A 69 15.19 14.97 -9.49
C SER A 69 15.55 15.07 -10.98
N SER A 70 14.73 14.52 -11.87
CA SER A 70 14.79 14.72 -13.31
C SER A 70 13.65 15.66 -13.67
N THR A 71 14.06 16.80 -14.21
CA THR A 71 13.27 17.99 -14.55
C THR A 71 12.35 17.78 -15.77
N ASP A 72 11.70 16.62 -15.90
CA ASP A 72 10.80 16.37 -17.03
C ASP A 72 9.61 15.49 -16.65
N ASN A 73 8.46 16.12 -16.38
CA ASN A 73 7.18 15.46 -16.07
C ASN A 73 6.53 14.78 -17.31
N SER A 74 7.30 14.56 -18.37
CA SER A 74 6.83 14.14 -19.70
C SER A 74 7.20 12.68 -20.03
N GLU A 75 8.07 12.04 -19.24
CA GLU A 75 8.55 10.71 -19.57
C GLU A 75 7.58 9.63 -19.10
N THR A 76 6.97 8.95 -20.08
CA THR A 76 6.36 7.64 -19.90
C THR A 76 7.36 6.76 -19.15
N PRO A 77 6.99 6.16 -18.00
CA PRO A 77 7.93 5.35 -17.23
C PRO A 77 8.52 4.26 -18.13
N PRO A 78 9.84 4.00 -18.03
CA PRO A 78 10.48 3.01 -18.88
C PRO A 78 9.75 1.67 -18.73
N THR A 79 9.42 1.05 -19.87
CA THR A 79 8.91 -0.32 -20.00
C THR A 79 9.99 -1.36 -19.69
N ASP A 80 10.92 -1.03 -18.81
CA ASP A 80 11.88 -2.02 -18.35
C ASP A 80 11.15 -2.93 -17.36
N ASP A 81 11.17 -4.22 -17.64
CA ASP A 81 10.54 -5.28 -16.84
C ASP A 81 11.20 -5.45 -15.44
N SER A 82 12.03 -4.48 -15.05
CA SER A 82 12.63 -4.41 -13.72
C SER A 82 11.54 -4.09 -12.69
N ASP A 83 11.48 -4.92 -11.65
CA ASP A 83 10.53 -4.74 -10.56
C ASP A 83 10.82 -3.43 -9.82
N ILE A 84 9.87 -2.49 -9.87
CA ILE A 84 9.97 -1.19 -9.20
C ILE A 84 9.87 -1.42 -7.69
N MET A 85 10.85 -0.90 -6.94
CA MET A 85 10.97 -1.16 -5.51
C MET A 85 10.66 0.09 -4.69
N MET A 86 9.43 0.19 -4.20
CA MET A 86 9.04 1.29 -3.29
C MET A 86 9.60 1.01 -1.89
N SER A 87 10.07 2.04 -1.18
CA SER A 87 10.61 1.85 0.17
C SER A 87 10.12 2.88 1.16
N LEU A 88 9.96 2.46 2.40
CA LEU A 88 9.69 3.35 3.52
C LEU A 88 10.55 2.98 4.72
N THR A 89 11.07 3.99 5.40
CA THR A 89 11.82 3.85 6.63
C THR A 89 10.92 4.23 7.80
N LEU A 90 10.66 3.27 8.67
CA LEU A 90 9.81 3.43 9.84
C LEU A 90 10.63 3.57 11.12
N ALA A 91 10.20 4.48 12.00
CA ALA A 91 10.64 4.55 13.38
C ALA A 91 9.99 3.39 14.16
N LEU A 92 10.77 2.38 14.50
CA LEU A 92 10.28 1.26 15.28
C LEU A 92 10.37 1.58 16.78
N PRO A 93 9.41 1.12 17.59
CA PRO A 93 9.55 1.20 19.04
C PRO A 93 10.72 0.33 19.53
N ARG A 94 11.29 0.69 20.69
CA ARG A 94 12.47 0.01 21.24
C ARG A 94 12.23 -1.48 21.52
N ASP A 95 11.01 -1.83 21.87
CA ASP A 95 10.52 -3.17 22.20
C ASP A 95 9.76 -3.83 21.03
N PHE A 96 9.97 -3.34 19.79
CA PHE A 96 9.37 -3.97 18.62
C PHE A 96 9.77 -5.44 18.53
N ASN A 97 8.78 -6.34 18.48
CA ASN A 97 9.03 -7.76 18.35
C ASN A 97 9.53 -8.09 16.93
N PRO A 98 10.77 -8.61 16.76
CA PRO A 98 11.32 -8.92 15.44
C PRO A 98 10.50 -9.95 14.64
N SER A 99 9.76 -10.85 15.30
CA SER A 99 8.90 -11.80 14.58
C SER A 99 7.74 -11.12 13.83
N MET A 100 7.45 -9.85 14.14
CA MET A 100 6.35 -9.09 13.56
C MET A 100 6.76 -8.30 12.30
N HIS A 101 8.04 -8.32 11.87
CA HIS A 101 8.46 -7.63 10.64
C HIS A 101 7.69 -8.10 9.41
N GLY A 102 7.49 -9.42 9.26
CA GLY A 102 6.71 -9.98 8.15
C GLY A 102 5.24 -9.56 8.18
N VAL A 103 4.65 -9.50 9.38
CA VAL A 103 3.25 -9.06 9.57
C VAL A 103 3.09 -7.58 9.23
N LEU A 104 4.01 -6.73 9.67
CA LEU A 104 4.00 -5.30 9.35
C LEU A 104 4.14 -5.09 7.84
N ARG A 105 5.13 -5.74 7.22
CA ARG A 105 5.33 -5.69 5.76
C ARG A 105 4.07 -6.09 5.01
N ARG A 106 3.45 -7.22 5.39
CA ARG A 106 2.23 -7.70 4.72
C ARG A 106 1.07 -6.72 4.87
N ASN A 107 0.87 -6.13 6.05
CA ASN A 107 -0.17 -5.11 6.23
C ASN A 107 0.07 -3.89 5.34
N LEU A 108 1.31 -3.45 5.15
CA LEU A 108 1.64 -2.36 4.24
C LEU A 108 1.32 -2.74 2.79
N GLU A 109 1.76 -3.91 2.31
CA GLU A 109 1.47 -4.39 0.95
C GLU A 109 -0.05 -4.52 0.69
N GLN A 110 -0.81 -5.06 1.65
CA GLN A 110 -2.27 -5.17 1.56
C GLN A 110 -2.95 -3.80 1.54
N ALA A 111 -2.52 -2.88 2.41
CA ALA A 111 -3.07 -1.53 2.46
C ALA A 111 -2.88 -0.80 1.12
N VAL A 112 -1.71 -0.93 0.50
CA VAL A 112 -1.43 -0.32 -0.81
C VAL A 112 -2.30 -0.95 -1.90
N ALA A 113 -2.34 -2.28 -1.99
CA ALA A 113 -3.16 -2.99 -2.99
C ALA A 113 -4.64 -2.63 -2.89
N LEU A 114 -5.21 -2.63 -1.66
CA LEU A 114 -6.61 -2.29 -1.43
C LEU A 114 -6.91 -0.81 -1.71
N THR A 115 -6.00 0.10 -1.36
CA THR A 115 -6.16 1.53 -1.67
C THR A 115 -6.17 1.75 -3.18
N ALA A 116 -5.26 1.09 -3.91
CA ALA A 116 -5.24 1.12 -5.37
C ALA A 116 -6.53 0.54 -5.99
N LEU A 117 -7.00 -0.59 -5.48
CA LEU A 117 -8.25 -1.21 -5.92
C LEU A 117 -9.47 -0.30 -5.67
N ALA A 118 -9.55 0.34 -4.51
CA ALA A 118 -10.62 1.28 -4.20
C ALA A 118 -10.66 2.45 -5.21
N THR A 119 -9.49 3.01 -5.57
CA THR A 119 -9.39 4.05 -6.60
C THR A 119 -9.90 3.58 -7.97
N ILE A 120 -9.59 2.35 -8.35
CA ILE A 120 -10.06 1.75 -9.60
C ILE A 120 -11.58 1.58 -9.58
N LEU A 121 -12.14 1.06 -8.48
CA LEU A 121 -13.58 0.89 -8.31
C LEU A 121 -14.31 2.24 -8.33
N PHE A 122 -13.76 3.28 -7.69
CA PHE A 122 -14.31 4.65 -7.79
C PHE A 122 -14.34 5.13 -9.25
N SER A 123 -13.28 4.88 -10.03
CA SER A 123 -13.23 5.27 -11.45
C SER A 123 -14.26 4.55 -12.34
N GLN A 124 -14.74 3.39 -11.88
CA GLN A 124 -15.77 2.58 -12.53
C GLN A 124 -17.19 2.87 -12.03
N ASN A 125 -17.36 3.88 -11.16
CA ASN A 125 -18.62 4.21 -10.48
C ASN A 125 -19.15 3.10 -9.54
N ASP A 126 -18.31 2.19 -9.09
CA ASP A 126 -18.66 1.15 -8.11
C ASP A 126 -18.34 1.63 -6.68
N THR A 127 -19.08 2.64 -6.24
CA THR A 127 -18.80 3.39 -5.00
C THR A 127 -18.94 2.55 -3.73
N ASP A 128 -19.99 1.73 -3.62
CA ASP A 128 -20.23 0.89 -2.43
C ASP A 128 -19.08 -0.10 -2.18
N ARG A 129 -18.57 -0.72 -3.24
CA ARG A 129 -17.44 -1.65 -3.14
C ARG A 129 -16.13 -0.91 -2.95
N ALA A 130 -15.97 0.27 -3.55
CA ALA A 130 -14.80 1.12 -3.32
C ALA A 130 -14.69 1.51 -1.84
N GLU A 131 -15.79 1.94 -1.20
CA GLU A 131 -15.84 2.30 0.22
C GLU A 131 -15.52 1.10 1.13
N THR A 132 -16.10 -0.06 0.83
CA THR A 132 -15.83 -1.31 1.58
C THR A 132 -14.36 -1.72 1.45
N THR A 133 -13.78 -1.58 0.26
CA THR A 133 -12.36 -1.86 -0.01
C THR A 133 -11.47 -0.88 0.75
N LEU A 134 -11.82 0.41 0.76
CA LEU A 134 -11.11 1.45 1.50
C LEU A 134 -11.17 1.24 3.03
N ALA A 135 -12.31 0.79 3.54
CA ALA A 135 -12.45 0.42 4.96
C ALA A 135 -11.52 -0.75 5.32
N THR A 136 -11.42 -1.75 4.44
CA THR A 136 -10.49 -2.88 4.61
C THR A 136 -9.03 -2.42 4.57
N ALA A 137 -8.67 -1.54 3.63
CA ALA A 137 -7.34 -0.91 3.57
C ALA A 137 -7.01 -0.18 4.88
N SER A 138 -7.99 0.56 5.41
CA SER A 138 -7.86 1.28 6.69
C SER A 138 -7.65 0.34 7.88
N GLY A 139 -8.23 -0.85 7.85
CA GLY A 139 -7.98 -1.91 8.83
C GLY A 139 -6.50 -2.34 8.85
N HIS A 140 -5.92 -2.58 7.67
CA HIS A 140 -4.49 -2.93 7.56
C HIS A 140 -3.56 -1.79 8.00
N ILE A 141 -3.89 -0.54 7.67
CA ILE A 141 -3.13 0.64 8.14
C ILE A 141 -3.21 0.77 9.67
N SER A 142 -4.40 0.54 10.24
CA SER A 142 -4.59 0.58 11.70
C SER A 142 -3.81 -0.54 12.40
N ALA A 143 -3.78 -1.74 11.81
CA ALA A 143 -2.97 -2.85 12.30
C ALA A 143 -1.47 -2.53 12.23
N ALA A 144 -0.98 -1.98 11.12
CA ALA A 144 0.40 -1.54 10.97
C ALA A 144 0.77 -0.46 12.01
N SER A 145 -0.07 0.58 12.14
CA SER A 145 0.12 1.65 13.13
C SER A 145 0.12 1.13 14.56
N SER A 146 -0.73 0.15 14.87
CA SER A 146 -0.77 -0.48 16.20
C SER A 146 0.53 -1.23 16.53
N LEU A 147 1.17 -1.88 15.56
CA LEU A 147 2.48 -2.52 15.74
C LEU A 147 3.61 -1.50 15.97
N LEU A 148 3.48 -0.31 15.40
CA LEU A 148 4.45 0.78 15.52
C LEU A 148 4.26 1.60 16.80
N THR A 149 3.08 1.52 17.39
CA THR A 149 2.73 2.24 18.62
C THR A 149 2.95 1.32 19.82
N ALA A 150 4.20 1.15 20.28
CA ALA A 150 4.41 0.55 21.60
C ALA A 150 3.74 1.41 22.68
N ARG A 151 3.10 0.76 23.66
CA ARG A 151 2.49 1.44 24.81
C ARG A 151 3.55 2.34 25.44
N LYS A 152 3.33 3.66 25.39
CA LYS A 152 4.12 4.62 26.18
C LYS A 152 4.21 4.08 27.60
N TYR A 153 5.42 3.69 28.00
CA TYR A 153 5.71 3.30 29.38
C TYR A 153 5.26 4.48 30.25
N THR A 154 4.20 4.31 31.02
CA THR A 154 3.85 5.27 32.06
C THR A 154 4.73 4.87 33.24
N PRO A 155 5.77 5.64 33.60
CA PRO A 155 6.57 5.28 34.76
C PRO A 155 5.63 5.35 35.98
N ILE A 156 5.39 4.20 36.60
CA ILE A 156 4.74 4.16 37.92
C ILE A 156 5.67 4.92 38.85
N ARG A 157 5.30 6.15 39.20
CA ARG A 157 5.93 6.86 40.32
C ARG A 157 5.52 6.11 41.58
N TRP A 158 6.44 5.32 42.11
CA TRP A 158 6.36 4.86 43.49
C TRP A 158 6.48 6.11 44.37
N ILE A 159 5.40 6.43 45.09
CA ILE A 159 5.37 7.42 46.19
C ILE A 159 5.77 6.68 47.45
#